data_AF-A0A7J2JYA6-F1
#
_entry.id   AF-A0A7J2JYA6-F1
#
_cell.length_a   1.000
_cell.length_b   1.000
_cell.length_c   1.000
_cell.angle_alpha   90.00
_cell.angle_beta   90.00
_cell.angle_gamma   90.00
#
_symmetry.space_group_name_H-M   'P 1'
#
loop_
_entity.id
_entity.type
_entity.pdbx_description
1 polymer ?
#
loop_
_entity_poly.entity_id
_entity_poly.type
_entity_poly.pdbx_seq_one_letter_code
_entity_poly.pdbx_strand_id
1 'polypeptide(L)'
;LEGLERPVPLRPPVAKTGVKLARPSLEDLRPDAERLFQAVGATRADLPVLRGLPDLLRSGRELHVVVRQGEVLAVRAEDFPLLGLAVDIGTTKLAAYLVDLEAGDLLATVGRVNPQIAYGEDIVSRITFAMREPGGARVLQEVLVKGLNELVEEVCRLAKAEPSDVQEVVCVGNTVMHHTLLGISLAGLGVSPFTPAVAAPLEVKARELGLRVGEGAYIYLPPPIAGFVGSDALADAISSDLHETDETAMLVDIGTNTEVILAHEGELWACSCASGPAFEGWRITCGTRAIRGAIDSVRLDERTGEVVFTTVGGEKPVGICGSGLIDALAELYRAGLLDRTGRMVKRPGLRRLRERPDGVLEFVLAWREEAATDHDVVITQKDVRELQLAKAAIRTGAETLLARAGLSAEDLDVLYLAGAFGSSLNVVSARAIGLCPDVPEERIRFIGNAAGAGARMLLKDVELRREAEELARRVRFVELAVEPDFKEKFLEALAFPAF
;
A
#
# COMPACT_ATOMS: atom_id res chain seq x y z
N LEU A 1 0.68 0.91 -8.95
CA LEU A 1 2.09 0.49 -8.80
C LEU A 1 2.96 1.68 -9.12
N GLU A 2 2.60 2.45 -10.15
CA GLU A 2 3.05 3.83 -10.28
C GLU A 2 2.52 4.68 -9.11
N GLY A 3 3.37 5.59 -8.65
CA GLY A 3 3.12 6.56 -7.59
C GLY A 3 4.10 7.72 -7.74
N LEU A 4 3.73 8.89 -7.21
CA LEU A 4 4.58 10.08 -7.25
C LEU A 4 5.83 9.82 -6.41
N GLU A 5 7.00 9.88 -7.05
CA GLU A 5 8.29 9.75 -6.37
C GLU A 5 9.16 10.92 -6.81
N ARG A 6 9.54 11.76 -5.84
CA ARG A 6 10.54 12.80 -6.08
C ARG A 6 11.96 12.23 -6.08
N PRO A 7 12.92 12.89 -6.76
CA PRO A 7 14.33 12.54 -6.62
C PRO A 7 14.79 12.68 -5.16
N VAL A 8 15.49 11.66 -4.67
CA VAL A 8 16.11 11.65 -3.33
C VAL A 8 17.60 11.33 -3.45
N PRO A 9 18.44 11.79 -2.50
CA PRO A 9 19.84 11.38 -2.43
C PRO A 9 19.96 9.85 -2.34
N LEU A 10 20.98 9.29 -2.99
CA LEU A 10 21.30 7.87 -2.89
C LEU A 10 22.30 7.67 -1.73
N ARG A 11 21.77 7.39 -0.55
CA ARG A 11 22.49 7.08 0.69
C ARG A 11 21.95 5.78 1.30
N PRO A 12 22.02 4.64 0.59
CA PRO A 12 21.54 3.37 1.12
C PRO A 12 22.40 2.93 2.32
N PRO A 13 21.86 2.11 3.24
CA PRO A 13 22.61 1.63 4.40
C PRO A 13 23.71 0.62 4.05
N VAL A 14 23.72 0.13 2.80
CA VAL A 14 24.65 -0.84 2.24
C VAL A 14 25.55 -0.20 1.19
N ALA A 15 26.82 -0.58 1.15
CA ALA A 15 27.75 -0.21 0.10
C ALA A 15 28.54 -1.43 -0.39
N LYS A 16 28.81 -1.50 -1.69
CA LYS A 16 29.66 -2.52 -2.30
C LYS A 16 31.04 -1.95 -2.59
N THR A 17 32.10 -2.70 -2.32
CA THR A 17 33.48 -2.27 -2.58
C THR A 17 34.32 -3.45 -3.07
N GLY A 18 35.10 -3.22 -4.12
CA GLY A 18 36.12 -4.16 -4.60
C GLY A 18 37.39 -4.05 -3.76
N VAL A 19 37.90 -5.18 -3.27
CA VAL A 19 39.14 -5.24 -2.50
C VAL A 19 40.03 -6.37 -2.99
N LYS A 20 41.33 -6.07 -3.09
CA LYS A 20 42.36 -7.07 -3.36
C LYS A 20 43.31 -7.15 -2.17
N LEU A 21 43.26 -8.28 -1.48
CA LEU A 21 44.09 -8.53 -0.31
C LEU A 21 45.30 -9.37 -0.71
N ALA A 22 46.47 -9.03 -0.16
CA ALA A 22 47.65 -9.86 -0.30
C ALA A 22 47.39 -11.28 0.25
N ARG A 23 48.18 -12.27 -0.15
CA ARG A 23 48.16 -13.56 0.56
C ARG A 23 48.85 -13.40 1.92
N PRO A 24 48.36 -14.05 2.99
CA PRO A 24 49.10 -14.08 4.25
C PRO A 24 50.49 -14.64 4.05
N SER A 25 51.41 -14.16 4.88
CA SER A 25 52.82 -14.53 4.86
C SER A 25 53.29 -14.74 6.29
N LEU A 26 54.51 -15.26 6.46
CA LEU A 26 55.13 -15.33 7.79
C LEU A 26 55.36 -13.95 8.41
N GLU A 27 55.36 -12.89 7.59
CA GLU A 27 55.49 -11.49 8.03
C GLU A 27 54.13 -10.83 8.34
N ASP A 28 53.02 -11.38 7.82
CA ASP A 28 51.65 -10.92 8.05
C ASP A 28 50.74 -12.08 8.47
N LEU A 29 50.72 -12.33 9.79
CA LEU A 29 49.95 -13.40 10.44
C LEU A 29 48.54 -12.96 10.86
N ARG A 30 48.05 -11.79 10.41
CA ARG A 30 46.72 -11.31 10.79
C ARG A 30 45.63 -12.30 10.32
N PRO A 31 44.58 -12.53 11.12
CA PRO A 31 43.43 -13.33 10.71
C PRO A 31 42.73 -12.79 9.46
N ASP A 32 42.15 -13.69 8.68
CA ASP A 32 41.45 -13.39 7.42
C ASP A 32 40.34 -12.33 7.59
N ALA A 33 39.55 -12.43 8.66
CA ALA A 33 38.49 -11.46 8.98
C ALA A 33 39.05 -10.06 9.31
N GLU A 34 40.09 -9.96 10.15
CA GLU A 34 40.70 -8.68 10.50
C GLU A 34 41.30 -7.98 9.27
N ARG A 35 41.93 -8.75 8.38
CA ARG A 35 42.49 -8.24 7.12
C ARG A 35 41.40 -7.68 6.20
N LEU A 36 40.26 -8.36 6.13
CA LEU A 36 39.09 -7.87 5.39
C LEU A 36 38.52 -6.61 6.03
N PHE A 37 38.27 -6.65 7.34
CA PHE A 37 37.66 -5.56 8.10
C PHE A 37 38.45 -4.26 7.99
N GLN A 38 39.76 -4.34 8.11
CA GLN A 38 40.64 -3.19 7.92
C GLN A 38 40.54 -2.61 6.50
N ALA A 39 40.37 -3.45 5.47
CA ALA A 39 40.31 -2.99 4.09
C ALA A 39 38.98 -2.35 3.70
N VAL A 40 37.88 -2.71 4.36
CA VAL A 40 36.53 -2.20 4.04
C VAL A 40 35.91 -1.32 5.14
N GLY A 41 36.65 -1.04 6.21
CA GLY A 41 36.14 -0.25 7.35
C GLY A 41 35.04 -0.95 8.13
N ALA A 42 35.02 -2.29 8.15
CA ALA A 42 34.07 -3.09 8.93
C ALA A 42 34.64 -3.43 10.32
N THR A 43 33.77 -3.84 11.24
CA THR A 43 34.12 -4.31 12.59
C THR A 43 33.63 -5.72 12.87
N ARG A 44 32.68 -6.21 12.07
CA ARG A 44 32.10 -7.55 12.17
C ARG A 44 31.71 -8.09 10.81
N ALA A 45 31.45 -9.39 10.74
CA ALA A 45 30.85 -10.05 9.58
C ALA A 45 29.72 -10.96 10.03
N ASP A 46 28.77 -11.14 9.14
CA ASP A 46 27.72 -12.13 9.30
C ASP A 46 28.31 -13.55 9.29
N LEU A 47 27.72 -14.48 10.04
CA LEU A 47 28.28 -15.83 10.22
C LEU A 47 28.47 -16.60 8.89
N PRO A 48 27.52 -16.57 7.92
CA PRO A 48 27.71 -17.20 6.62
C PRO A 48 28.94 -16.68 5.86
N VAL A 49 29.23 -15.38 5.96
CA VAL A 49 30.46 -14.79 5.37
C VAL A 49 31.70 -15.40 6.00
N LEU A 50 31.76 -15.45 7.33
CA LEU A 50 32.90 -16.00 8.05
C LEU A 50 33.19 -17.48 7.69
N ARG A 51 32.14 -18.24 7.38
CA ARG A 51 32.28 -19.65 6.98
C ARG A 51 32.98 -19.83 5.63
N GLY A 52 32.75 -18.95 4.66
CA GLY A 52 33.35 -19.02 3.32
C GLY A 52 34.59 -18.15 3.11
N LEU A 53 34.87 -17.23 4.04
CA LEU A 53 35.89 -16.19 3.87
C LEU A 53 37.32 -16.73 3.63
N PRO A 54 37.81 -17.77 4.34
CA PRO A 54 39.18 -18.26 4.13
C PRO A 54 39.43 -18.72 2.69
N ASP A 55 38.49 -19.49 2.12
CA ASP A 55 38.61 -20.03 0.76
C ASP A 55 38.61 -18.91 -0.30
N LEU A 56 37.73 -17.92 -0.12
CA LEU A 56 37.65 -16.75 -0.99
C LEU A 56 38.96 -15.95 -1.00
N LEU A 57 39.53 -15.68 0.17
CA LEU A 57 40.79 -14.93 0.28
C LEU A 57 41.99 -15.70 -0.28
N ARG A 58 42.02 -17.02 -0.12
CA ARG A 58 43.12 -17.85 -0.65
C ARG A 58 43.11 -17.94 -2.17
N SER A 59 41.98 -17.67 -2.83
CA SER A 59 41.93 -17.54 -4.29
C SER A 59 42.88 -16.45 -4.83
N GLY A 60 43.16 -15.41 -4.04
CA GLY A 60 43.99 -14.27 -4.44
C GLY A 60 43.36 -13.37 -5.52
N ARG A 61 42.08 -13.60 -5.82
CA ARG A 61 41.27 -12.76 -6.70
C ARG A 61 40.89 -11.47 -5.98
N GLU A 62 40.48 -10.47 -6.76
CA GLU A 62 39.73 -9.35 -6.21
C GLU A 62 38.38 -9.87 -5.68
N LEU A 63 37.94 -9.33 -4.55
CA LEU A 63 36.70 -9.70 -3.89
C LEU A 63 35.76 -8.49 -3.84
N HIS A 64 34.49 -8.71 -4.11
CA HIS A 64 33.42 -7.73 -4.02
C HIS A 64 32.71 -7.93 -2.68
N VAL A 65 32.74 -6.90 -1.84
CA VAL A 65 32.33 -6.96 -0.43
C VAL A 65 31.19 -5.99 -0.22
N VAL A 66 30.10 -6.46 0.41
CA VAL A 66 28.96 -5.62 0.80
C VAL A 66 29.05 -5.35 2.30
N VAL A 67 29.04 -4.08 2.68
CA VAL A 67 29.12 -3.62 4.07
C VAL A 67 27.87 -2.83 4.42
N ARG A 68 27.28 -3.11 5.59
CA ARG A 68 26.16 -2.38 6.18
C ARG A 68 26.50 -1.94 7.60
N GLN A 69 26.55 -0.64 7.86
CA GLN A 69 26.81 -0.10 9.21
C GLN A 69 27.99 -0.79 9.95
N GLY A 70 29.09 -1.07 9.24
CA GLY A 70 30.27 -1.76 9.79
C GLY A 70 30.19 -3.29 9.85
N GLU A 71 29.13 -3.91 9.33
CA GLU A 71 28.99 -5.36 9.19
C GLU A 71 29.18 -5.81 7.74
N VAL A 72 30.04 -6.80 7.49
CA VAL A 72 30.14 -7.45 6.19
C VAL A 72 28.98 -8.43 6.00
N LEU A 73 28.13 -8.19 4.99
CA LEU A 73 26.94 -9.00 4.69
C LEU A 73 27.20 -10.07 3.63
N ALA A 74 28.03 -9.77 2.63
CA ALA A 74 28.33 -10.65 1.51
C ALA A 74 29.76 -10.43 1.00
N VAL A 75 30.38 -11.51 0.53
CA VAL A 75 31.69 -11.49 -0.14
C VAL A 75 31.62 -12.44 -1.33
N ARG A 76 31.96 -11.97 -2.53
CA ARG A 76 32.01 -12.78 -3.75
C ARG A 76 33.28 -12.49 -4.54
N ALA A 77 33.76 -13.44 -5.32
CA ALA A 77 34.93 -13.23 -6.18
C ALA A 77 34.55 -12.64 -7.54
N GLU A 78 33.33 -12.90 -8.00
CA GLU A 78 32.73 -12.38 -9.20
C GLU A 78 31.91 -11.13 -8.84
N ASP A 79 32.00 -10.08 -9.67
CA ASP A 79 31.18 -8.89 -9.49
C ASP A 79 29.68 -9.23 -9.67
N PHE A 80 28.85 -8.53 -8.93
CA PHE A 80 27.40 -8.76 -8.87
C PHE A 80 26.69 -7.45 -8.56
N PRO A 81 25.44 -7.26 -9.03
CA PRO A 81 24.71 -6.03 -8.76
C PRO A 81 24.39 -5.89 -7.26
N LEU A 82 24.47 -4.67 -6.72
CA LEU A 82 24.00 -4.38 -5.37
C LEU A 82 22.54 -3.94 -5.44
N LEU A 83 21.62 -4.85 -5.13
CA LEU A 83 20.20 -4.60 -5.26
C LEU A 83 19.51 -4.41 -3.91
N GLY A 84 18.42 -3.65 -3.93
CA GLY A 84 17.51 -3.47 -2.82
C GLY A 84 16.07 -3.74 -3.24
N LEU A 85 15.24 -4.11 -2.27
CA LEU A 85 13.83 -4.41 -2.49
C LEU A 85 12.95 -3.53 -1.60
N ALA A 86 12.09 -2.71 -2.19
CA ALA A 86 11.03 -2.04 -1.46
C ALA A 86 9.73 -2.82 -1.63
N VAL A 87 8.98 -3.02 -0.55
CA VAL A 87 7.74 -3.77 -0.53
C VAL A 87 6.66 -2.98 0.19
N ASP A 88 5.54 -2.76 -0.49
CA ASP A 88 4.28 -2.31 0.10
C ASP A 88 3.39 -3.54 0.34
N ILE A 89 3.14 -3.83 1.62
CA ILE A 89 2.38 -4.96 2.12
C ILE A 89 0.97 -4.49 2.46
N GLY A 90 0.16 -4.30 1.43
CA GLY A 90 -1.27 -4.02 1.59
C GLY A 90 -2.07 -5.24 2.01
N THR A 91 -3.24 -4.98 2.58
CA THR A 91 -4.20 -6.03 2.98
C THR A 91 -4.60 -6.87 1.78
N THR A 92 -4.97 -6.26 0.65
CA THR A 92 -5.43 -6.99 -0.54
C THR A 92 -4.32 -7.23 -1.56
N LYS A 93 -3.31 -6.36 -1.60
CA LYS A 93 -2.27 -6.37 -2.63
C LYS A 93 -0.88 -6.24 -2.01
N LEU A 94 0.06 -7.00 -2.55
CA LEU A 94 1.47 -6.84 -2.33
C LEU A 94 2.09 -6.17 -3.55
N ALA A 95 2.97 -5.20 -3.34
CA ALA A 95 3.72 -4.53 -4.40
C ALA A 95 5.22 -4.55 -4.08
N ALA A 96 6.02 -5.04 -5.02
CA ALA A 96 7.46 -5.17 -4.88
C ALA A 96 8.18 -4.37 -5.95
N TYR A 97 9.22 -3.65 -5.54
CA TYR A 97 10.02 -2.77 -6.37
C TYR A 97 11.50 -3.10 -6.19
N LEU A 98 12.15 -3.55 -7.25
CA LEU A 98 13.57 -3.89 -7.23
C LEU A 98 14.39 -2.69 -7.72
N VAL A 99 15.34 -2.25 -6.90
CA VAL A 99 16.11 -1.02 -7.10
C VAL A 99 17.60 -1.35 -7.15
N ASP A 100 18.31 -0.76 -8.11
CA ASP A 100 19.77 -0.74 -8.12
C ASP A 100 20.25 0.27 -7.06
N LEU A 101 21.01 -0.17 -6.06
CA LEU A 101 21.45 0.70 -4.96
C LEU A 101 22.76 1.46 -5.27
N GLU A 102 23.41 1.18 -6.40
CA GLU A 102 24.56 1.96 -6.88
C GLU A 102 24.10 3.10 -7.79
N ALA A 103 23.09 2.86 -8.64
CA ALA A 103 22.54 3.85 -9.56
C ALA A 103 21.29 4.58 -9.04
N GLY A 104 20.50 3.94 -8.18
CA GLY A 104 19.20 4.42 -7.71
C GLY A 104 18.02 4.09 -8.64
N ASP A 105 18.28 3.34 -9.72
CA ASP A 105 17.31 3.04 -10.77
C ASP A 105 16.31 1.96 -10.34
N LEU A 106 15.03 2.16 -10.68
CA LEU A 106 14.00 1.14 -10.56
C LEU A 106 14.16 0.12 -11.71
N LEU A 107 14.53 -1.11 -11.38
CA LEU A 107 14.80 -2.15 -12.37
C LEU A 107 13.55 -2.94 -12.78
N ALA A 108 12.68 -3.24 -11.82
CA ALA A 108 11.46 -3.99 -12.05
C ALA A 108 10.41 -3.72 -10.96
N THR A 109 9.15 -3.94 -11.31
CA THR A 109 8.01 -3.77 -10.40
C THR A 109 7.01 -4.89 -10.63
N VAL A 110 6.57 -5.52 -9.55
CA VAL A 110 5.61 -6.63 -9.58
C VAL A 110 4.54 -6.40 -8.51
N GLY A 111 3.28 -6.66 -8.86
CA GLY A 111 2.18 -6.66 -7.90
C GLY A 111 1.47 -8.01 -7.88
N ARG A 112 1.04 -8.48 -6.70
CA ARG A 112 0.23 -9.69 -6.53
C ARG A 112 -0.92 -9.46 -5.55
N VAL A 113 -1.93 -10.32 -5.62
CA VAL A 113 -2.90 -10.44 -4.54
C VAL A 113 -2.18 -10.93 -3.30
N ASN A 114 -2.48 -10.33 -2.15
CA ASN A 114 -1.98 -10.84 -0.88
C ASN A 114 -2.59 -12.23 -0.64
N PRO A 115 -1.78 -13.30 -0.56
CA PRO A 115 -2.27 -14.68 -0.46
C PRO A 115 -3.05 -14.94 0.83
N GLN A 116 -2.95 -14.06 1.82
CA GLN A 116 -3.73 -14.11 3.05
C GLN A 116 -5.23 -13.89 2.84
N ILE A 117 -5.66 -13.46 1.64
CA ILE A 117 -7.08 -13.34 1.27
C ILE A 117 -7.87 -14.63 1.52
N ALA A 118 -7.22 -15.80 1.42
CA ALA A 118 -7.82 -17.10 1.72
C ALA A 118 -8.26 -17.27 3.19
N TYR A 119 -7.78 -16.41 4.09
CA TYR A 119 -8.02 -16.44 5.54
C TYR A 119 -8.77 -15.21 6.05
N GLY A 120 -9.10 -14.28 5.16
CA GLY A 120 -9.79 -13.04 5.50
C GLY A 120 -9.63 -11.97 4.42
N GLU A 121 -10.76 -11.38 4.01
CA GLU A 121 -10.83 -10.31 3.03
C GLU A 121 -10.29 -8.98 3.57
N ASP A 122 -10.36 -8.78 4.88
CA ASP A 122 -9.98 -7.55 5.58
C ASP A 122 -9.09 -7.84 6.80
N ILE A 123 -8.55 -6.79 7.43
CA ILE A 123 -7.67 -6.95 8.58
C ILE A 123 -8.38 -7.57 9.80
N VAL A 124 -9.66 -7.27 10.01
CA VAL A 124 -10.43 -7.74 11.18
C VAL A 124 -10.69 -9.24 11.12
N SER A 125 -11.07 -9.73 9.94
CA SER A 125 -11.26 -11.16 9.69
C SER A 125 -9.95 -11.93 9.83
N ARG A 126 -8.82 -11.37 9.38
CA ARG A 126 -7.49 -11.98 9.59
C ARG A 126 -7.07 -12.01 11.06
N ILE A 127 -7.27 -10.91 11.80
CA ILE A 127 -7.01 -10.89 13.25
C ILE A 127 -7.88 -11.94 13.94
N THR A 128 -9.16 -12.03 13.57
CA THR A 128 -10.09 -13.02 14.12
C THR A 128 -9.61 -14.45 13.84
N PHE A 129 -9.18 -14.74 12.61
CA PHE A 129 -8.57 -16.03 12.25
C PHE A 129 -7.34 -16.33 13.11
N ALA A 130 -6.42 -15.37 13.22
CA ALA A 130 -5.19 -15.50 14.00
C ALA A 130 -5.44 -15.80 15.48
N MET A 131 -6.52 -15.26 16.04
CA MET A 131 -6.92 -15.44 17.44
C MET A 131 -7.70 -16.73 17.69
N ARG A 132 -8.54 -17.15 16.74
CA ARG A 132 -9.43 -18.32 16.91
C ARG A 132 -8.75 -19.63 16.58
N GLU A 133 -7.94 -19.65 15.52
CA GLU A 133 -7.31 -20.86 15.05
C GLU A 133 -6.00 -21.12 15.80
N PRO A 134 -5.77 -22.33 16.35
CA PRO A 134 -4.50 -22.69 16.96
C PRO A 134 -3.34 -22.50 15.96
N GLY A 135 -2.42 -21.59 16.28
CA GLY A 135 -1.30 -21.25 15.39
C GLY A 135 -1.68 -20.37 14.19
N GLY A 136 -2.88 -19.78 14.18
CA GLY A 136 -3.39 -18.96 13.07
C GLY A 136 -2.46 -17.79 12.69
N ALA A 137 -1.86 -17.12 13.67
CA ALA A 137 -0.86 -16.06 13.42
C ALA A 137 0.36 -16.58 12.63
N ARG A 138 0.84 -17.78 12.96
CA ARG A 138 1.96 -18.42 12.24
C ARG A 138 1.56 -18.80 10.81
N VAL A 139 0.36 -19.35 10.62
CA VAL A 139 -0.16 -19.67 9.28
C VAL A 139 -0.21 -18.41 8.40
N LEU A 140 -0.75 -17.31 8.94
CA LEU A 140 -0.80 -16.03 8.23
C LEU A 140 0.58 -15.51 7.86
N GLN A 141 1.57 -15.64 8.76
CA GLN A 141 2.95 -15.25 8.52
C GLN A 141 3.60 -16.11 7.42
N GLU A 142 3.48 -17.43 7.51
CA GLU A 142 4.04 -18.37 6.53
C GLU A 142 3.46 -18.13 5.13
N VAL A 143 2.15 -17.88 5.05
CA VAL A 143 1.45 -17.55 3.80
C VAL A 143 1.93 -16.22 3.22
N LEU A 144 2.08 -15.18 4.05
CA LEU A 144 2.60 -13.89 3.62
C LEU A 144 4.04 -14.03 3.10
N VAL A 145 4.93 -14.67 3.86
CA VAL A 145 6.34 -14.86 3.46
C VAL A 145 6.47 -15.70 2.21
N LYS A 146 5.62 -16.71 2.01
CA LYS A 146 5.55 -17.44 0.75
C LYS A 146 5.22 -16.50 -0.42
N GLY A 147 4.21 -15.65 -0.28
CA GLY A 147 3.86 -14.66 -1.31
C GLY A 147 4.98 -13.65 -1.58
N LEU A 148 5.69 -13.20 -0.53
CA LEU A 148 6.86 -12.32 -0.67
C LEU A 148 8.01 -13.01 -1.41
N ASN A 149 8.28 -14.29 -1.12
CA ASN A 149 9.30 -15.06 -1.84
C ASN A 149 8.96 -15.24 -3.33
N GLU A 150 7.69 -15.50 -3.66
CA GLU A 150 7.22 -15.56 -5.05
C GLU A 150 7.33 -14.21 -5.77
N LEU A 151 7.20 -13.09 -5.04
CA LEU A 151 7.44 -11.74 -5.57
C LEU A 151 8.92 -11.48 -5.82
N VAL A 152 9.78 -11.84 -4.87
CA VAL A 152 11.24 -11.73 -4.99
C VAL A 152 11.74 -12.49 -6.23
N GLU A 153 11.32 -13.75 -6.37
CA GLU A 153 11.69 -14.59 -7.52
C GLU A 153 11.25 -13.95 -8.85
N GLU A 154 10.03 -13.43 -8.93
CA GLU A 154 9.54 -12.82 -10.17
C GLU A 154 10.22 -11.48 -10.48
N VAL A 155 10.39 -10.60 -9.50
CA VAL A 155 10.97 -9.27 -9.74
C VAL A 155 12.45 -9.38 -10.13
N CYS A 156 13.19 -10.30 -9.50
CA CYS A 156 14.59 -10.59 -9.86
C CYS A 156 14.67 -11.20 -11.27
N ARG A 157 13.78 -12.14 -11.61
CA ARG A 157 13.72 -12.74 -12.96
C ARG A 157 13.46 -11.69 -14.05
N LEU A 158 12.57 -10.73 -13.82
CA LEU A 158 12.29 -9.64 -14.77
C LEU A 158 13.52 -8.73 -14.98
N ALA A 159 14.30 -8.50 -13.93
CA ALA A 159 15.53 -7.72 -13.98
C ALA A 159 16.77 -8.53 -14.40
N LYS A 160 16.65 -9.84 -14.65
CA LYS A 160 17.77 -10.77 -14.90
C LYS A 160 18.81 -10.76 -13.77
N ALA A 161 18.34 -10.65 -12.54
CA ALA A 161 19.13 -10.70 -11.31
C ALA A 161 18.80 -11.97 -10.52
N GLU A 162 19.63 -12.29 -9.53
CA GLU A 162 19.38 -13.38 -8.59
C GLU A 162 18.84 -12.82 -7.26
N PRO A 163 17.94 -13.54 -6.55
CA PRO A 163 17.49 -13.13 -5.22
C PRO A 163 18.63 -12.87 -4.23
N SER A 164 19.75 -13.58 -4.41
CA SER A 164 20.95 -13.39 -3.60
C SER A 164 21.61 -12.03 -3.77
N ASP A 165 21.32 -11.29 -4.83
CA ASP A 165 21.86 -9.94 -5.11
C ASP A 165 21.16 -8.85 -4.30
N VAL A 166 19.98 -9.16 -3.73
CA VAL A 166 19.23 -8.25 -2.86
C VAL A 166 19.85 -8.23 -1.47
N GLN A 167 20.44 -7.11 -1.07
CA GLN A 167 21.18 -6.96 0.20
C GLN A 167 20.46 -6.09 1.24
N GLU A 168 19.44 -5.34 0.85
CA GLU A 168 18.64 -4.50 1.74
C GLU A 168 17.17 -4.55 1.30
N VAL A 169 16.26 -4.67 2.26
CA VAL A 169 14.83 -4.70 2.02
C VAL A 169 14.14 -3.65 2.90
N VAL A 170 13.18 -2.91 2.36
CA VAL A 170 12.26 -2.06 3.12
C VAL A 170 10.86 -2.60 2.96
N CYS A 171 10.15 -2.84 4.06
CA CYS A 171 8.75 -3.25 4.05
C CYS A 171 7.89 -2.19 4.75
N VAL A 172 6.88 -1.69 4.05
CA VAL A 172 5.85 -0.79 4.60
C VAL A 172 4.49 -1.46 4.56
N GLY A 173 3.57 -1.03 5.40
CA GLY A 173 2.19 -1.52 5.42
C GLY A 173 1.52 -1.22 6.75
N ASN A 174 0.21 -1.43 6.79
CA ASN A 174 -0.56 -1.22 8.01
C ASN A 174 -0.04 -2.11 9.16
N THR A 175 -0.33 -1.71 10.38
CA THR A 175 0.18 -2.34 11.60
C THR A 175 -0.09 -3.84 11.69
N VAL A 176 -1.21 -4.31 11.14
CA VAL A 176 -1.58 -5.74 11.12
C VAL A 176 -0.65 -6.50 10.17
N MET A 177 -0.37 -5.96 8.98
CA MET A 177 0.56 -6.54 8.01
C MET A 177 2.00 -6.53 8.54
N HIS A 178 2.41 -5.44 9.20
CA HIS A 178 3.69 -5.33 9.91
C HIS A 178 3.86 -6.44 10.96
N HIS A 179 2.89 -6.59 11.87
CA HIS A 179 2.95 -7.61 12.93
C HIS A 179 2.88 -9.03 12.38
N THR A 180 2.08 -9.24 11.33
CA THR A 180 1.99 -10.53 10.64
C THR A 180 3.35 -10.94 10.08
N LEU A 181 4.03 -10.07 9.33
CA LEU A 181 5.32 -10.40 8.73
C LEU A 181 6.36 -10.82 9.79
N LEU A 182 6.36 -10.13 10.93
CA LEU A 182 7.23 -10.40 12.07
C LEU A 182 6.83 -11.62 12.90
N GLY A 183 5.68 -12.24 12.61
CA GLY A 183 5.16 -13.36 13.41
C GLY A 183 4.73 -12.94 14.83
N ILE A 184 4.41 -11.67 15.04
CA ILE A 184 3.94 -11.14 16.34
C ILE A 184 2.45 -11.43 16.50
N SER A 185 2.03 -11.71 17.74
CA SER A 185 0.61 -11.92 18.07
C SER A 185 -0.24 -10.71 17.68
N LEU A 186 -1.34 -10.96 16.96
CA LEU A 186 -2.32 -9.95 16.56
C LEU A 186 -3.39 -9.66 17.63
N ALA A 187 -3.37 -10.37 18.76
CA ALA A 187 -4.43 -10.28 19.78
C ALA A 187 -4.63 -8.85 20.33
N GLY A 188 -3.55 -8.10 20.52
CA GLY A 188 -3.61 -6.70 20.98
C GLY A 188 -4.30 -5.77 19.99
N LEU A 189 -4.24 -6.08 18.69
CA LEU A 189 -4.91 -5.32 17.62
C LEU A 189 -6.38 -5.75 17.43
N GLY A 190 -6.77 -6.90 17.97
CA GLY A 190 -8.14 -7.43 17.84
C GLY A 190 -9.09 -7.01 18.95
N VAL A 191 -8.57 -6.44 20.03
CA VAL A 191 -9.36 -6.08 21.22
C VAL A 191 -9.03 -4.65 21.61
N SER A 192 -10.07 -3.85 21.91
CA SER A 192 -9.90 -2.50 22.46
C SER A 192 -8.98 -2.57 23.70
N PRO A 193 -7.94 -1.71 23.78
CA PRO A 193 -7.74 -0.47 23.03
C PRO A 193 -6.82 -0.60 21.79
N PHE A 194 -6.85 -1.73 21.07
CA PHE A 194 -6.21 -1.94 19.77
C PHE A 194 -4.69 -1.66 19.77
N THR A 195 -4.02 -2.01 20.86
CA THR A 195 -2.63 -1.61 21.10
C THR A 195 -1.66 -2.49 20.32
N PRO A 196 -0.76 -1.91 19.49
CA PRO A 196 0.31 -2.67 18.84
C PRO A 196 1.33 -3.16 19.87
N ALA A 197 1.96 -4.30 19.60
CA ALA A 197 3.01 -4.83 20.46
C ALA A 197 4.34 -4.05 20.31
N VAL A 198 4.59 -3.50 19.11
CA VAL A 198 5.79 -2.73 18.80
C VAL A 198 5.40 -1.50 17.99
N ALA A 199 5.96 -0.34 18.36
CA ALA A 199 5.84 0.94 17.65
C ALA A 199 7.22 1.61 17.42
N ALA A 200 8.31 0.83 17.56
CA ALA A 200 9.67 1.27 17.24
C ALA A 200 10.08 0.72 15.85
N PRO A 201 10.99 1.40 15.13
CA PRO A 201 11.59 0.85 13.92
C PRO A 201 12.28 -0.48 14.22
N LEU A 202 12.25 -1.41 13.26
CA LEU A 202 12.93 -2.70 13.38
C LEU A 202 13.84 -2.95 12.19
N GLU A 203 15.02 -3.48 12.50
CA GLU A 203 15.97 -4.01 11.52
C GLU A 203 16.27 -5.47 11.88
N VAL A 204 15.82 -6.40 11.04
CA VAL A 204 15.96 -7.84 11.28
C VAL A 204 16.62 -8.51 10.09
N LYS A 205 17.35 -9.60 10.32
CA LYS A 205 17.91 -10.39 9.21
C LYS A 205 16.78 -11.03 8.41
N ALA A 206 16.81 -10.91 7.09
CA ALA A 206 15.74 -11.41 6.22
C ALA A 206 15.47 -12.91 6.40
N ARG A 207 16.55 -13.68 6.63
CA ARG A 207 16.49 -15.13 6.91
C ARG A 207 15.72 -15.50 8.17
N GLU A 208 15.63 -14.62 9.18
CA GLU A 208 14.89 -14.88 10.42
C GLU A 208 13.38 -14.93 10.16
N LEU A 209 12.91 -14.20 9.14
CA LEU A 209 11.52 -14.22 8.71
C LEU A 209 11.25 -15.27 7.61
N GLY A 210 12.30 -15.92 7.08
CA GLY A 210 12.18 -16.87 5.96
C GLY A 210 12.11 -16.21 4.58
N LEU A 211 12.48 -14.93 4.47
CA LEU A 211 12.57 -14.23 3.18
C LEU A 211 13.87 -14.64 2.46
N ARG A 212 13.74 -15.05 1.19
CA ARG A 212 14.82 -15.59 0.35
C ARG A 212 15.46 -14.50 -0.50
N VAL A 213 16.28 -13.70 0.15
CA VAL A 213 17.16 -12.68 -0.47
C VAL A 213 18.62 -13.02 -0.15
N GLY A 214 19.56 -12.08 -0.26
CA GLY A 214 20.93 -12.26 0.22
C GLY A 214 20.96 -12.78 1.66
N GLU A 215 21.81 -13.77 1.94
CA GLU A 215 21.79 -14.48 3.23
C GLU A 215 22.06 -13.54 4.43
N GLY A 216 22.90 -12.53 4.23
CA GLY A 216 23.21 -11.48 5.20
C GLY A 216 22.29 -10.26 5.15
N ALA A 217 21.32 -10.21 4.24
CA ALA A 217 20.47 -9.04 4.02
C ALA A 217 19.60 -8.71 5.25
N TYR A 218 19.31 -7.43 5.41
CA TYR A 218 18.40 -6.92 6.42
C TYR A 218 17.07 -6.48 5.80
N ILE A 219 16.01 -6.60 6.60
CA ILE A 219 14.71 -5.97 6.38
C ILE A 219 14.58 -4.84 7.38
N TYR A 220 14.37 -3.63 6.87
CA TYR A 220 13.94 -2.47 7.63
C TYR A 220 12.41 -2.34 7.57
N LEU A 221 11.82 -2.20 8.74
CA LEU A 221 10.40 -1.97 8.96
C LEU A 221 10.26 -0.63 9.69
N PRO A 222 9.75 0.42 9.03
CA PRO A 222 9.47 1.67 9.72
C PRO A 222 8.41 1.45 10.80
N PRO A 223 8.40 2.27 11.86
CA PRO A 223 7.47 2.09 12.97
C PRO A 223 6.01 2.28 12.53
N PRO A 224 5.05 1.48 13.04
CA PRO A 224 3.64 1.85 12.93
C PRO A 224 3.33 3.06 13.82
N ILE A 225 2.36 3.89 13.41
CA ILE A 225 1.89 5.06 14.18
C ILE A 225 0.94 4.63 15.31
N ALA A 226 -0.01 3.74 15.00
CA ALA A 226 -1.05 3.30 15.92
C ALA A 226 -1.53 1.86 15.59
N GLY A 227 -2.60 1.40 16.25
CA GLY A 227 -3.16 0.07 16.05
C GLY A 227 -3.57 -0.23 14.61
N PHE A 228 -4.12 0.77 13.90
CA PHE A 228 -4.59 0.63 12.52
C PHE A 228 -3.97 1.62 11.53
N VAL A 229 -3.04 2.47 11.98
CA VAL A 229 -2.26 3.37 11.11
C VAL A 229 -0.81 2.87 11.13
N GLY A 230 -0.35 2.28 10.03
CA GLY A 230 0.97 1.67 9.95
C GLY A 230 2.03 2.56 9.32
N SER A 231 3.07 1.90 8.81
CA SER A 231 4.20 2.56 8.15
C SER A 231 3.95 2.88 6.68
N ASP A 232 2.87 2.35 6.09
CA ASP A 232 2.31 2.81 4.82
C ASP A 232 1.95 4.29 4.89
N ALA A 233 1.20 4.71 5.91
CA ALA A 233 0.87 6.12 6.12
C ALA A 233 2.11 7.02 6.30
N LEU A 234 3.18 6.52 6.93
CA LEU A 234 4.45 7.25 7.00
C LEU A 234 5.09 7.37 5.62
N ALA A 235 5.09 6.30 4.84
CA ALA A 235 5.61 6.30 3.48
C ALA A 235 4.80 7.24 2.56
N ASP A 236 3.49 7.33 2.75
CA ASP A 236 2.64 8.31 2.08
C ASP A 236 3.06 9.75 2.42
N ALA A 237 3.23 10.06 3.70
CA ALA A 237 3.65 11.38 4.15
C ALA A 237 5.06 11.76 3.67
N ILE A 238 5.98 10.80 3.60
CA ILE A 238 7.34 11.00 3.07
C ILE A 238 7.31 11.24 1.56
N SER A 239 6.55 10.45 0.80
CA SER A 239 6.53 10.57 -0.67
C SER A 239 5.82 11.81 -1.19
N SER A 240 4.89 12.36 -0.40
CA SER A 240 4.11 13.55 -0.73
C SER A 240 4.65 14.85 -0.12
N ASP A 241 5.75 14.79 0.64
CA ASP A 241 6.30 15.92 1.41
C ASP A 241 5.29 16.57 2.36
N LEU A 242 4.26 15.81 2.76
CA LEU A 242 3.19 16.29 3.63
C LEU A 242 3.71 16.72 5.01
N HIS A 243 4.85 16.17 5.43
CA HIS A 243 5.51 16.50 6.70
C HIS A 243 6.40 17.74 6.65
N GLU A 244 6.71 18.24 5.45
CA GLU A 244 7.55 19.44 5.21
C GLU A 244 6.75 20.64 4.67
N THR A 245 5.47 20.45 4.30
CA THR A 245 4.67 21.52 3.68
C THR A 245 4.22 22.59 4.68
N ASP A 246 4.23 23.84 4.22
CA ASP A 246 3.61 24.99 4.90
C ASP A 246 2.12 25.15 4.54
N GLU A 247 1.63 24.42 3.53
CA GLU A 247 0.24 24.42 3.09
C GLU A 247 -0.65 23.59 4.04
N THR A 248 -1.94 23.94 4.11
CA THR A 248 -2.94 23.07 4.74
C THR A 248 -3.28 21.95 3.77
N ALA A 249 -2.69 20.78 3.99
CA ALA A 249 -2.72 19.67 3.05
C ALA A 249 -3.31 18.42 3.68
N MET A 250 -4.14 17.71 2.93
CA MET A 250 -4.67 16.41 3.35
C MET A 250 -4.28 15.33 2.36
N LEU A 251 -3.90 14.16 2.85
CA LEU A 251 -3.72 12.96 2.07
C LEU A 251 -4.75 11.92 2.49
N VAL A 252 -5.39 11.29 1.51
CA VAL A 252 -6.31 10.16 1.69
C VAL A 252 -5.77 8.99 0.87
N ASP A 253 -5.17 7.99 1.51
CA ASP A 253 -4.76 6.75 0.86
C ASP A 253 -5.90 5.75 0.89
N ILE A 254 -6.55 5.57 -0.27
CA ILE A 254 -7.76 4.78 -0.35
C ILE A 254 -7.40 3.31 -0.64
N GLY A 255 -7.72 2.44 0.31
CA GLY A 255 -7.67 0.99 0.17
C GLY A 255 -8.80 0.29 0.92
N THR A 256 -8.61 -1.00 1.22
CA THR A 256 -9.50 -1.77 2.12
C THR A 256 -9.64 -1.10 3.49
N ASN A 257 -8.55 -0.53 3.97
CA ASN A 257 -8.53 0.50 5.01
C ASN A 257 -8.15 1.80 4.30
N THR A 258 -8.69 2.92 4.78
CA THR A 258 -8.31 4.23 4.26
C THR A 258 -7.61 5.02 5.34
N GLU A 259 -6.34 5.33 5.10
CA GLU A 259 -5.54 6.18 5.95
C GLU A 259 -5.74 7.63 5.51
N VAL A 260 -6.04 8.50 6.47
CA VAL A 260 -6.15 9.95 6.24
C VAL A 260 -5.10 10.64 7.08
N ILE A 261 -4.33 11.54 6.46
CA ILE A 261 -3.32 12.35 7.12
C ILE A 261 -3.59 13.82 6.81
N LEU A 262 -3.63 14.66 7.83
CA LEU A 262 -3.78 16.11 7.71
C LEU A 262 -2.49 16.76 8.19
N ALA A 263 -1.93 17.67 7.39
CA ALA A 263 -0.88 18.60 7.76
C ALA A 263 -1.43 20.02 7.86
N HIS A 264 -1.13 20.70 8.96
CA HIS A 264 -1.47 22.10 9.15
C HIS A 264 -0.52 22.71 10.20
N GLU A 265 0.07 23.87 9.87
CA GLU A 265 0.97 24.62 10.77
C GLU A 265 2.08 23.77 11.41
N GLY A 266 2.67 22.84 10.65
CA GLY A 266 3.76 21.96 11.11
C GLY A 266 3.32 20.80 12.01
N GLU A 267 2.01 20.66 12.27
CA GLU A 267 1.40 19.55 12.97
C GLU A 267 0.79 18.54 11.99
N LEU A 268 0.82 17.26 12.37
CA LEU A 268 0.30 16.16 11.57
C LEU A 268 -0.68 15.35 12.40
N TRP A 269 -1.86 15.10 11.84
CA TRP A 269 -2.88 14.21 12.41
C TRP A 269 -3.13 13.06 11.47
N ALA A 270 -3.41 11.88 12.02
CA ALA A 270 -3.77 10.73 11.22
C ALA A 270 -4.92 9.93 11.84
N CYS A 271 -5.76 9.35 10.99
CA CYS A 271 -6.74 8.33 11.38
C CYS A 271 -6.82 7.23 10.34
N SER A 272 -7.28 6.04 10.74
CA SER A 272 -7.64 4.97 9.80
C SER A 272 -9.15 4.81 9.78
N CYS A 273 -9.70 4.67 8.58
CA CYS A 273 -11.13 4.52 8.31
C CYS A 273 -11.40 3.10 7.83
N ALA A 274 -12.40 2.44 8.44
CA ALA A 274 -12.87 1.13 8.00
C ALA A 274 -13.75 1.24 6.74
N SER A 275 -13.15 1.63 5.62
CA SER A 275 -13.81 1.77 4.31
C SER A 275 -14.28 0.43 3.74
N GLY A 276 -13.58 -0.66 4.06
CA GLY A 276 -13.84 -1.97 3.49
C GLY A 276 -13.40 -2.07 2.02
N PRO A 277 -13.43 -3.28 1.44
CA PRO A 277 -12.79 -3.54 0.15
C PRO A 277 -13.71 -3.22 -1.05
N ALA A 278 -14.76 -2.43 -0.84
CA ALA A 278 -15.79 -2.17 -1.85
C ALA A 278 -15.23 -1.51 -3.12
N PHE A 279 -14.30 -0.58 -2.93
CA PHE A 279 -13.58 0.08 -4.03
C PHE A 279 -12.57 -0.83 -4.75
N GLU A 280 -12.18 -1.93 -4.14
CA GLU A 280 -11.31 -2.95 -4.77
C GLU A 280 -12.13 -3.99 -5.56
N GLY A 281 -13.45 -3.80 -5.65
CA GLY A 281 -14.39 -4.68 -6.34
C GLY A 281 -14.92 -5.82 -5.46
N TRP A 282 -14.57 -5.88 -4.18
CA TRP A 282 -15.08 -6.92 -3.28
C TRP A 282 -16.39 -6.55 -2.61
N ARG A 283 -17.22 -7.57 -2.33
CA ARG A 283 -18.61 -7.44 -1.85
C ARG A 283 -19.55 -6.71 -2.82
N ILE A 284 -19.08 -6.45 -4.04
CA ILE A 284 -19.85 -5.90 -5.15
C ILE A 284 -20.22 -7.02 -6.11
N THR A 285 -21.49 -7.07 -6.50
CA THR A 285 -22.10 -8.18 -7.24
C THR A 285 -21.34 -8.54 -8.53
N CYS A 286 -21.03 -7.54 -9.36
CA CYS A 286 -20.21 -7.70 -10.56
C CYS A 286 -18.83 -7.01 -10.41
N GLY A 287 -18.38 -6.82 -9.17
CA GLY A 287 -17.13 -6.13 -8.88
C GLY A 287 -15.91 -6.96 -9.27
N THR A 288 -14.90 -6.29 -9.80
CA THR A 288 -13.60 -6.88 -10.11
C THR A 288 -12.50 -5.85 -9.86
N ARG A 289 -11.25 -6.30 -9.84
CA ARG A 289 -10.10 -5.40 -9.74
C ARG A 289 -9.89 -4.68 -11.07
N ALA A 290 -9.00 -3.68 -11.09
CA ALA A 290 -8.55 -3.04 -12.34
C ALA A 290 -7.67 -3.99 -13.18
N ILE A 291 -8.31 -4.99 -13.79
CA ILE A 291 -7.73 -5.98 -14.70
C ILE A 291 -8.26 -5.73 -16.12
N ARG A 292 -7.63 -6.31 -17.15
CA ARG A 292 -8.12 -6.24 -18.53
C ARG A 292 -9.59 -6.66 -18.62
N GLY A 293 -10.39 -5.83 -19.30
CA GLY A 293 -11.84 -5.99 -19.39
C GLY A 293 -12.63 -5.47 -18.18
N ALA A 294 -12.01 -4.96 -17.12
CA ALA A 294 -12.77 -4.30 -16.04
C ALA A 294 -13.30 -2.96 -16.54
N ILE A 295 -14.61 -2.68 -16.35
CA ILE A 295 -15.20 -1.37 -16.63
C ILE A 295 -14.57 -0.33 -15.69
N ASP A 296 -13.92 0.68 -16.27
CA ASP A 296 -13.12 1.68 -15.55
C ASP A 296 -13.63 3.12 -15.66
N SER A 297 -14.54 3.41 -16.60
CA SER A 297 -15.29 4.66 -16.67
C SER A 297 -16.72 4.41 -17.15
N VAL A 298 -17.65 5.26 -16.71
CA VAL A 298 -19.07 5.17 -17.07
C VAL A 298 -19.62 6.58 -17.34
N ARG A 299 -20.43 6.70 -18.39
CA ARG A 299 -21.25 7.87 -18.72
C ARG A 299 -22.65 7.41 -19.04
N LEU A 300 -23.65 8.16 -18.57
CA LEU A 300 -25.06 7.86 -18.78
C LEU A 300 -25.74 9.01 -19.50
N ASP A 301 -26.41 8.72 -20.62
CA ASP A 301 -27.31 9.69 -21.23
C ASP A 301 -28.63 9.73 -20.42
N GLU A 302 -28.90 10.85 -19.75
CA GLU A 302 -30.04 10.97 -18.83
C GLU A 302 -31.42 10.80 -19.51
N ARG A 303 -31.50 11.07 -20.81
CA ARG A 303 -32.76 11.06 -21.57
C ARG A 303 -33.12 9.69 -22.09
N THR A 304 -32.13 9.00 -22.64
CA THR A 304 -32.29 7.67 -23.26
C THR A 304 -32.01 6.56 -22.26
N GLY A 305 -31.19 6.84 -21.26
CA GLY A 305 -30.65 5.86 -20.33
C GLY A 305 -29.59 4.96 -20.95
N GLU A 306 -29.02 5.32 -22.10
CA GLU A 306 -27.93 4.57 -22.69
C GLU A 306 -26.62 4.80 -21.94
N VAL A 307 -25.86 3.73 -21.81
CA VAL A 307 -24.61 3.69 -21.04
C VAL A 307 -23.46 3.61 -22.02
N VAL A 308 -22.50 4.51 -21.86
CA VAL A 308 -21.19 4.44 -22.51
C VAL A 308 -20.15 4.14 -21.44
N PHE A 309 -19.31 3.15 -21.67
CA PHE A 309 -18.27 2.76 -20.74
C PHE A 309 -16.95 2.48 -21.47
N THR A 310 -15.85 2.60 -20.74
CA THR A 310 -14.55 2.08 -21.16
C THR A 310 -14.15 0.89 -20.29
N THR A 311 -13.21 0.10 -20.78
CA THR A 311 -12.62 -1.01 -20.03
C THR A 311 -11.10 -0.91 -20.05
N VAL A 312 -10.46 -1.41 -19.00
CA VAL A 312 -9.01 -1.52 -18.95
C VAL A 312 -8.54 -2.39 -20.12
N GLY A 313 -7.68 -1.84 -20.97
CA GLY A 313 -7.17 -2.52 -22.15
C GLY A 313 -8.13 -2.59 -23.35
N GLY A 314 -9.32 -1.98 -23.27
CA GLY A 314 -10.28 -1.92 -24.38
C GLY A 314 -10.91 -3.27 -24.75
N GLU A 315 -10.89 -4.24 -23.84
CA GLU A 315 -11.46 -5.58 -24.03
C GLU A 315 -12.94 -5.63 -23.63
N LYS A 316 -13.64 -6.72 -23.95
CA LYS A 316 -15.04 -6.90 -23.52
C LYS A 316 -15.15 -6.89 -21.99
N PRO A 317 -16.22 -6.31 -21.43
CA PRO A 317 -16.36 -6.18 -19.98
C PRO A 317 -16.45 -7.54 -19.29
N VAL A 318 -15.69 -7.71 -18.21
CA VAL A 318 -15.73 -8.90 -17.32
C VAL A 318 -16.27 -8.58 -15.92
N GLY A 319 -16.58 -7.31 -15.66
CA GLY A 319 -17.01 -6.78 -14.37
C GLY A 319 -16.72 -5.29 -14.29
N ILE A 320 -16.87 -4.70 -13.11
CA ILE A 320 -16.62 -3.27 -12.84
C ILE A 320 -15.55 -3.06 -11.75
N CYS A 321 -14.58 -2.18 -11.99
CA CYS A 321 -13.59 -1.82 -10.98
C CYS A 321 -13.98 -0.57 -10.18
N GLY A 322 -13.18 -0.21 -9.17
CA GLY A 322 -13.45 0.93 -8.28
C GLY A 322 -13.73 2.25 -8.98
N SER A 323 -12.93 2.63 -9.97
CA SER A 323 -13.16 3.87 -10.74
C SER A 323 -14.47 3.83 -11.52
N GLY A 324 -14.76 2.68 -12.16
CA GLY A 324 -16.03 2.45 -12.85
C GLY A 324 -17.23 2.51 -11.92
N LEU A 325 -17.12 1.97 -10.69
CA LEU A 325 -18.17 2.03 -9.67
C LEU A 325 -18.46 3.47 -9.24
N ILE A 326 -17.42 4.26 -9.00
CA ILE A 326 -17.55 5.68 -8.62
C ILE A 326 -18.22 6.48 -9.73
N ASP A 327 -17.78 6.31 -10.98
CA ASP A 327 -18.42 6.93 -12.15
C ASP A 327 -19.89 6.50 -12.27
N ALA A 328 -20.16 5.20 -12.21
CA ALA A 328 -21.51 4.69 -12.38
C ALA A 328 -22.48 5.23 -11.30
N LEU A 329 -22.05 5.28 -10.04
CA LEU A 329 -22.88 5.86 -8.98
C LEU A 329 -23.10 7.36 -9.17
N ALA A 330 -22.07 8.11 -9.57
CA ALA A 330 -22.22 9.53 -9.86
C ALA A 330 -23.22 9.77 -10.99
N GLU A 331 -23.12 9.01 -12.08
CA GLU A 331 -24.01 9.11 -13.24
C GLU A 331 -25.45 8.69 -12.92
N LEU A 332 -25.64 7.60 -12.18
CA LEU A 332 -26.96 7.17 -11.71
C LEU A 332 -27.60 8.21 -10.78
N TYR A 333 -26.80 8.85 -9.93
CA TYR A 333 -27.27 9.89 -9.03
C TYR A 333 -27.66 11.17 -9.79
N ARG A 334 -26.82 11.64 -10.73
CA ARG A 334 -27.13 12.78 -11.62
C ARG A 334 -28.40 12.57 -12.43
N ALA A 335 -28.56 11.38 -13.00
CA ALA A 335 -29.73 11.03 -13.79
C ALA A 335 -31.02 10.87 -12.95
N GLY A 336 -30.96 11.00 -11.62
CA GLY A 336 -32.09 10.81 -10.71
C GLY A 336 -32.58 9.37 -10.63
N LEU A 337 -31.71 8.40 -10.96
CA LEU A 337 -31.95 6.97 -10.79
C LEU A 337 -31.56 6.49 -9.39
N LEU A 338 -30.76 7.27 -8.66
CA LEU A 338 -30.56 7.17 -7.23
C LEU A 338 -31.09 8.44 -6.55
N ASP A 339 -31.78 8.29 -5.42
CA ASP A 339 -32.07 9.43 -4.55
C ASP A 339 -30.89 9.75 -3.61
N ARG A 340 -31.03 10.81 -2.81
CA ARG A 340 -29.99 11.23 -1.84
C ARG A 340 -29.61 10.16 -0.83
N THR A 341 -30.52 9.24 -0.52
CA THR A 341 -30.28 8.13 0.41
C THR A 341 -29.58 6.95 -0.28
N GLY A 342 -29.37 7.03 -1.59
CA GLY A 342 -28.84 5.98 -2.44
C GLY A 342 -29.84 4.90 -2.79
N ARG A 343 -31.13 5.13 -2.57
CA ARG A 343 -32.17 4.22 -3.03
C ARG A 343 -32.38 4.39 -4.53
N MET A 344 -32.40 3.27 -5.25
CA MET A 344 -32.77 3.24 -6.66
C MET A 344 -34.24 3.63 -6.84
N VAL A 345 -34.48 4.53 -7.79
CA VAL A 345 -35.81 5.09 -8.08
C VAL A 345 -36.35 4.48 -9.36
N LYS A 346 -37.56 3.90 -9.31
CA LYS A 346 -38.22 3.33 -10.50
C LYS A 346 -38.40 4.41 -11.57
N ARG A 347 -37.93 4.14 -12.79
CA ARG A 347 -38.18 4.94 -13.99
C ARG A 347 -38.87 4.07 -15.05
N PRO A 348 -40.20 4.17 -15.19
CA PRO A 348 -40.94 3.38 -16.19
C PRO A 348 -40.38 3.59 -17.60
N GLY A 349 -40.25 2.51 -18.36
CA GLY A 349 -39.76 2.54 -19.74
C GLY A 349 -38.23 2.51 -19.88
N LEU A 350 -37.46 2.66 -18.80
CA LEU A 350 -36.02 2.55 -18.83
C LEU A 350 -35.59 1.07 -18.81
N ARG A 351 -35.22 0.54 -19.98
CA ARG A 351 -34.88 -0.90 -20.16
C ARG A 351 -33.77 -1.41 -19.24
N ARG A 352 -32.76 -0.58 -18.95
CA ARG A 352 -31.59 -0.97 -18.13
C ARG A 352 -31.90 -1.01 -16.63
N LEU A 353 -33.00 -0.42 -16.17
CA LEU A 353 -33.42 -0.49 -14.78
C LEU A 353 -34.50 -1.56 -14.62
N ARG A 354 -34.18 -2.66 -13.94
CA ARG A 354 -35.12 -3.78 -13.76
C ARG A 354 -35.30 -4.15 -12.30
N GLU A 355 -36.48 -4.71 -12.02
CA GLU A 355 -36.83 -5.27 -10.72
C GLU A 355 -36.58 -6.77 -10.75
N ARG A 356 -35.75 -7.24 -9.83
CA ARG A 356 -35.46 -8.66 -9.64
C ARG A 356 -36.67 -9.37 -8.99
N PRO A 357 -36.68 -10.72 -8.99
CA PRO A 357 -37.76 -11.50 -8.34
C PRO A 357 -37.95 -11.21 -6.85
N ASP A 358 -36.91 -10.74 -6.16
CA ASP A 358 -36.94 -10.34 -4.75
C ASP A 358 -37.48 -8.91 -4.52
N GLY A 359 -37.92 -8.23 -5.58
CA GLY A 359 -38.45 -6.85 -5.53
C GLY A 359 -37.37 -5.77 -5.43
N VAL A 360 -36.09 -6.14 -5.55
CA VAL A 360 -34.96 -5.20 -5.49
C VAL A 360 -34.61 -4.71 -6.89
N LEU A 361 -34.31 -3.42 -7.02
CA LEU A 361 -33.86 -2.84 -8.29
C LEU A 361 -32.37 -3.10 -8.54
N GLU A 362 -32.05 -3.27 -9.82
CA GLU A 362 -30.70 -3.26 -10.35
C GLU A 362 -30.63 -2.52 -11.68
N PHE A 363 -29.46 -2.00 -11.99
CA PHE A 363 -29.16 -1.26 -13.21
C PHE A 363 -28.14 -2.02 -14.06
N VAL A 364 -28.44 -2.25 -15.33
CA VAL A 364 -27.58 -2.98 -16.27
C VAL A 364 -26.61 -2.02 -16.95
N LEU A 365 -25.33 -2.15 -16.64
CA LEU A 365 -24.26 -1.39 -17.28
C LEU A 365 -23.91 -1.97 -18.65
N ALA A 366 -23.69 -3.29 -18.73
CA ALA A 366 -23.41 -3.99 -19.97
C ALA A 366 -24.28 -5.25 -20.06
N TRP A 367 -24.90 -5.45 -21.22
CA TRP A 367 -25.65 -6.67 -21.51
C TRP A 367 -24.68 -7.84 -21.70
N ARG A 368 -25.14 -9.06 -21.41
CA ARG A 368 -24.39 -10.30 -21.64
C ARG A 368 -23.79 -10.38 -23.05
N GLU A 369 -24.50 -9.89 -24.07
CA GLU A 369 -24.02 -9.92 -25.46
C GLU A 369 -22.81 -8.98 -25.70
N GLU A 370 -22.70 -7.92 -24.89
CA GLU A 370 -21.59 -6.96 -24.90
C GLU A 370 -20.42 -7.46 -24.06
N ALA A 371 -20.69 -8.29 -23.04
CA ALA A 371 -19.73 -8.77 -22.06
C ALA A 371 -19.00 -10.07 -22.44
N ALA A 372 -17.91 -10.34 -21.72
CA ALA A 372 -17.19 -11.61 -21.73
C ALA A 372 -17.58 -12.49 -20.52
N THR A 373 -18.83 -12.36 -20.09
CA THR A 373 -19.46 -13.10 -18.98
C THR A 373 -20.69 -13.85 -19.49
N ASP A 374 -21.16 -14.84 -18.72
CA ASP A 374 -22.41 -15.57 -19.00
C ASP A 374 -23.67 -14.84 -18.49
N HIS A 375 -23.49 -13.67 -17.89
CA HIS A 375 -24.51 -12.82 -17.28
C HIS A 375 -24.30 -11.34 -17.64
N ASP A 376 -25.33 -10.51 -17.41
CA ASP A 376 -25.24 -9.05 -17.54
C ASP A 376 -24.34 -8.46 -16.44
N VAL A 377 -23.58 -7.40 -16.75
CA VAL A 377 -22.84 -6.63 -15.74
C VAL A 377 -23.77 -5.60 -15.14
N VAL A 378 -24.08 -5.74 -13.84
CA VAL A 378 -25.10 -4.93 -13.15
C VAL A 378 -24.55 -4.21 -11.92
N ILE A 379 -25.22 -3.13 -11.53
CA ILE A 379 -25.14 -2.52 -10.20
C ILE A 379 -26.46 -2.79 -9.49
N THR A 380 -26.38 -3.33 -8.29
CA THR A 380 -27.55 -3.62 -7.44
C THR A 380 -27.71 -2.58 -6.34
N GLN A 381 -28.90 -2.51 -5.74
CA GLN A 381 -29.12 -1.68 -4.55
C GLN A 381 -28.15 -2.00 -3.39
N LYS A 382 -27.73 -3.26 -3.26
CA LYS A 382 -26.75 -3.68 -2.24
C LYS A 382 -25.38 -3.09 -2.55
N ASP A 383 -24.95 -3.12 -3.81
CA ASP A 383 -23.66 -2.57 -4.23
C ASP A 383 -23.59 -1.06 -3.94
N VAL A 384 -24.68 -0.32 -4.22
CA VAL A 384 -24.80 1.10 -3.85
C VAL A 384 -24.57 1.28 -2.34
N ARG A 385 -25.16 0.39 -1.51
CA ARG A 385 -25.05 0.49 -0.05
C ARG A 385 -23.63 0.22 0.44
N GLU A 386 -22.93 -0.76 -0.12
CA GLU A 386 -21.53 -1.04 0.23
C GLU A 386 -20.63 0.17 -0.08
N LEU A 387 -20.82 0.80 -1.25
CA LEU A 387 -20.09 2.02 -1.62
C LEU A 387 -20.42 3.21 -0.71
N GLN A 388 -21.68 3.36 -0.29
CA GLN A 388 -22.06 4.40 0.67
C GLN A 388 -21.36 4.23 2.02
N LEU A 389 -21.26 3.01 2.53
CA LEU A 389 -20.55 2.74 3.79
C LEU A 389 -19.07 3.10 3.65
N ALA A 390 -18.44 2.68 2.55
CA ALA A 390 -17.03 2.95 2.28
C ALA A 390 -16.76 4.46 2.18
N LYS A 391 -17.52 5.17 1.35
CA LYS A 391 -17.34 6.61 1.13
C LYS A 391 -17.68 7.45 2.37
N ALA A 392 -18.67 7.02 3.16
CA ALA A 392 -19.01 7.67 4.42
C ALA A 392 -17.88 7.54 5.46
N ALA A 393 -17.24 6.38 5.55
CA ALA A 393 -16.11 6.17 6.45
C ALA A 393 -14.95 7.13 6.15
N ILE A 394 -14.59 7.24 4.86
CA ILE A 394 -13.51 8.12 4.39
C ILE A 394 -13.81 9.58 4.69
N ARG A 395 -14.98 10.06 4.26
CA ARG A 395 -15.40 11.45 4.48
C ARG A 395 -15.48 11.80 5.96
N THR A 396 -16.00 10.90 6.80
CA THR A 396 -16.09 11.10 8.25
C THR A 396 -14.70 11.25 8.88
N GLY A 397 -13.74 10.40 8.50
CA GLY A 397 -12.37 10.51 8.99
C GLY A 397 -11.73 11.84 8.62
N ALA A 398 -11.84 12.24 7.34
CA ALA A 398 -11.32 13.50 6.84
C ALA A 398 -11.93 14.72 7.55
N GLU A 399 -13.25 14.81 7.63
CA GLU A 399 -13.95 15.92 8.32
C GLU A 399 -13.68 15.93 9.82
N THR A 400 -13.40 14.78 10.43
CA THR A 400 -12.99 14.70 11.84
C THR A 400 -11.60 15.28 12.05
N LEU A 401 -10.63 14.97 11.20
CA LEU A 401 -9.30 15.56 11.31
C LEU A 401 -9.33 17.08 11.11
N LEU A 402 -10.09 17.56 10.11
CA LEU A 402 -10.30 18.99 9.90
C LEU A 402 -10.90 19.66 11.14
N ALA A 403 -11.98 19.09 11.69
CA ALA A 403 -12.62 19.63 12.88
C ALA A 403 -11.66 19.65 14.10
N ARG A 404 -10.80 18.64 14.26
CA ARG A 404 -9.79 18.58 15.32
C ARG A 404 -8.69 19.63 15.17
N ALA A 405 -8.38 20.02 13.94
CA ALA A 405 -7.49 21.14 13.64
C ALA A 405 -8.20 22.51 13.67
N GLY A 406 -9.52 22.56 13.91
CA GLY A 406 -10.29 23.79 13.87
C GLY A 406 -10.57 24.32 12.46
N LEU A 407 -10.51 23.42 11.46
CA LEU A 407 -10.61 23.72 10.03
C LEU A 407 -11.90 23.14 9.43
N SER A 408 -12.21 23.63 8.24
CA SER A 408 -13.24 23.15 7.33
C SER A 408 -12.63 22.69 6.00
N ALA A 409 -13.45 22.12 5.11
CA ALA A 409 -12.98 21.70 3.78
C ALA A 409 -12.49 22.89 2.93
N GLU A 410 -13.01 24.10 3.17
CA GLU A 410 -12.64 25.32 2.41
C GLU A 410 -11.21 25.78 2.71
N ASP A 411 -10.73 25.46 3.91
CA ASP A 411 -9.38 25.79 4.40
C ASP A 411 -8.30 24.87 3.82
N LEU A 412 -8.66 23.78 3.14
CA LEU A 412 -7.71 22.89 2.48
C LEU A 412 -7.14 23.56 1.22
N ASP A 413 -5.83 23.76 1.20
CA ASP A 413 -5.08 24.23 0.03
C ASP A 413 -4.92 23.11 -0.99
N VAL A 414 -4.72 21.87 -0.53
CA VAL A 414 -4.55 20.69 -1.39
C VAL A 414 -5.07 19.42 -0.74
N LEU A 415 -5.71 18.59 -1.55
CA LEU A 415 -6.16 17.24 -1.20
C LEU A 415 -5.49 16.21 -2.12
N TYR A 416 -4.57 15.43 -1.56
CA TYR A 416 -3.93 14.31 -2.21
C TYR A 416 -4.79 13.05 -2.08
N LEU A 417 -5.09 12.41 -3.21
CA LEU A 417 -5.71 11.09 -3.27
C LEU A 417 -4.67 10.07 -3.69
N ALA A 418 -4.43 9.08 -2.84
CA ALA A 418 -3.56 7.94 -3.09
C ALA A 418 -4.38 6.64 -3.16
N GLY A 419 -3.73 5.57 -3.62
CA GLY A 419 -4.29 4.22 -3.58
C GLY A 419 -4.26 3.50 -4.92
N ALA A 420 -4.79 2.26 -4.91
CA ALA A 420 -4.63 1.31 -6.00
C ALA A 420 -5.68 1.42 -7.14
N PHE A 421 -6.43 2.52 -7.22
CA PHE A 421 -7.56 2.76 -8.15
C PHE A 421 -7.21 2.78 -9.65
N GLY A 422 -5.96 2.49 -10.01
CA GLY A 422 -5.44 2.76 -11.35
C GLY A 422 -5.15 4.25 -11.53
N SER A 423 -4.80 4.64 -12.75
CA SER A 423 -4.41 6.01 -13.10
C SER A 423 -5.60 6.95 -13.40
N SER A 424 -6.83 6.57 -13.04
CA SER A 424 -8.05 7.15 -13.63
C SER A 424 -9.23 7.38 -12.66
N LEU A 425 -8.97 7.68 -11.38
CA LEU A 425 -10.05 8.15 -10.52
C LEU A 425 -10.59 9.50 -11.03
N ASN A 426 -11.86 9.52 -11.41
CA ASN A 426 -12.54 10.74 -11.87
C ASN A 426 -12.94 11.61 -10.66
N VAL A 427 -12.22 12.72 -10.47
CA VAL A 427 -12.42 13.67 -9.36
C VAL A 427 -13.84 14.22 -9.34
N VAL A 428 -14.42 14.52 -10.52
CA VAL A 428 -15.78 15.05 -10.65
C VAL A 428 -16.81 14.03 -10.15
N SER A 429 -16.60 12.74 -10.41
CA SER A 429 -17.46 11.67 -9.90
C SER A 429 -17.26 11.41 -8.41
N ALA A 430 -16.01 11.40 -7.94
CA ALA A 430 -15.68 11.26 -6.52
C ALA A 430 -16.33 12.36 -5.66
N ARG A 431 -16.28 13.61 -6.13
CA ARG A 431 -16.98 14.74 -5.49
C ARG A 431 -18.49 14.58 -5.54
N ALA A 432 -19.05 14.20 -6.68
CA ALA A 432 -20.49 14.02 -6.83
C ALA A 432 -21.09 12.94 -5.92
N ILE A 433 -20.32 11.90 -5.60
CA ILE A 433 -20.75 10.90 -4.61
C ILE A 433 -20.44 11.31 -3.16
N GLY A 434 -19.67 12.39 -2.95
CA GLY A 434 -19.20 12.84 -1.65
C GLY A 434 -18.21 11.89 -1.01
N LEU A 435 -17.22 11.41 -1.79
CA LEU A 435 -16.16 10.51 -1.33
C LEU A 435 -15.20 11.17 -0.35
N CYS A 436 -14.88 12.43 -0.62
CA CYS A 436 -13.93 13.23 0.15
C CYS A 436 -14.61 14.55 0.59
N PRO A 437 -13.97 15.36 1.45
CA PRO A 437 -14.45 16.70 1.77
C PRO A 437 -14.71 17.51 0.50
N ASP A 438 -15.65 18.45 0.55
CA ASP A 438 -16.03 19.26 -0.62
C ASP A 438 -14.97 20.34 -0.88
N VAL A 439 -13.93 19.92 -1.59
CA VAL A 439 -12.81 20.76 -2.01
C VAL A 439 -12.94 21.05 -3.51
N PRO A 440 -12.60 22.27 -3.99
CA PRO A 440 -12.54 22.57 -5.42
C PRO A 440 -11.67 21.57 -6.19
N GLU A 441 -12.07 21.23 -7.42
CA GLU A 441 -11.42 20.18 -8.23
C GLU A 441 -9.93 20.48 -8.48
N GLU A 442 -9.60 21.76 -8.68
CA GLU A 442 -8.24 22.23 -8.93
C GLU A 442 -7.26 22.02 -7.76
N ARG A 443 -7.77 21.77 -6.56
CA ARG A 443 -6.98 21.46 -5.36
C ARG A 443 -6.82 19.97 -5.12
N ILE A 444 -7.45 19.12 -5.93
CA ILE A 444 -7.39 17.67 -5.76
C ILE A 444 -6.30 17.09 -6.68
N ARG A 445 -5.34 16.37 -6.10
CA ARG A 445 -4.20 15.78 -6.82
C ARG A 445 -4.13 14.27 -6.59
N PHE A 446 -4.07 13.49 -7.67
CA PHE A 446 -3.87 12.05 -7.57
C PHE A 446 -2.37 11.72 -7.59
N ILE A 447 -1.89 10.95 -6.61
CA ILE A 447 -0.46 10.63 -6.45
C ILE A 447 -0.14 9.14 -6.57
N GLY A 448 -1.12 8.30 -6.94
CA GLY A 448 -0.92 6.87 -7.19
C GLY A 448 -0.60 6.08 -5.92
N ASN A 449 0.27 5.06 -6.02
CA ASN A 449 0.72 4.29 -4.87
C ASN A 449 1.84 5.05 -4.13
N ALA A 450 1.45 5.95 -3.22
CA ALA A 450 2.33 6.76 -2.41
C ALA A 450 3.16 5.92 -1.42
N ALA A 451 2.55 4.93 -0.75
CA ALA A 451 3.26 4.02 0.15
C ALA A 451 4.42 3.28 -0.53
N GLY A 452 4.20 2.78 -1.76
CA GLY A 452 5.23 2.15 -2.57
C GLY A 452 6.33 3.11 -3.03
N ALA A 453 6.01 4.37 -3.31
CA ALA A 453 6.99 5.40 -3.60
C ALA A 453 7.83 5.73 -2.35
N GLY A 454 7.18 5.93 -1.20
CA GLY A 454 7.85 6.19 0.07
C GLY A 454 8.75 5.02 0.50
N ALA A 455 8.32 3.77 0.32
CA ALA A 455 9.15 2.59 0.59
C ALA A 455 10.45 2.59 -0.22
N ARG A 456 10.39 3.01 -1.50
CA ARG A 456 11.59 3.14 -2.36
C ARG A 456 12.48 4.31 -1.91
N MET A 457 11.89 5.42 -1.48
CA MET A 457 12.65 6.55 -0.94
C MET A 457 13.40 6.16 0.34
N LEU A 458 12.73 5.46 1.27
CA LEU A 458 13.32 4.92 2.50
C LEU A 458 14.39 3.85 2.23
N LEU A 459 14.27 3.10 1.14
CA LEU A 459 15.30 2.14 0.72
C LEU A 459 16.57 2.86 0.26
N LYS A 460 16.42 3.97 -0.47
CA LYS A 460 17.53 4.74 -1.07
C LYS A 460 18.23 5.67 -0.10
N ASP A 461 17.57 6.15 0.96
CA ASP A 461 18.14 7.18 1.84
C ASP A 461 17.91 6.88 3.32
N VAL A 462 19.00 6.66 4.06
CA VAL A 462 18.96 6.44 5.52
C VAL A 462 18.54 7.67 6.31
N GLU A 463 18.68 8.89 5.79
CA GLU A 463 18.18 10.07 6.50
C GLU A 463 16.65 10.12 6.45
N LEU A 464 16.03 9.72 5.33
CA LEU A 464 14.58 9.59 5.24
C LEU A 464 14.04 8.52 6.19
N ARG A 465 14.81 7.47 6.49
CA ARG A 465 14.45 6.51 7.55
C ARG A 465 14.37 7.19 8.92
N ARG A 466 15.37 8.02 9.26
CA ARG A 466 15.37 8.78 10.52
C ARG A 466 14.22 9.77 10.59
N GLU A 467 13.94 10.44 9.48
CA GLU A 467 12.81 11.35 9.36
C GLU A 467 11.47 10.64 9.55
N ALA A 468 11.26 9.49 8.91
CA ALA A 468 10.06 8.66 9.12
C ALA A 468 9.91 8.21 10.58
N GLU A 469 11.00 7.85 11.25
CA GLU A 469 11.02 7.48 12.67
C GLU A 469 10.70 8.67 13.60
N GLU A 470 11.16 9.87 13.26
CA GLU A 470 10.81 11.11 13.96
C GLU A 470 9.35 11.49 13.74
N LEU A 471 8.89 11.39 12.49
CA LEU A 471 7.54 11.66 12.09
C LEU A 471 6.54 10.76 12.84
N ALA A 472 6.81 9.46 12.93
CA ALA A 472 5.97 8.51 13.65
C ALA A 472 5.70 8.91 15.11
N ARG A 473 6.64 9.62 15.75
CA ARG A 473 6.50 10.12 17.13
C ARG A 473 5.74 11.44 17.21
N ARG A 474 5.69 12.22 16.13
CA ARG A 474 5.04 13.53 16.04
C ARG A 474 3.59 13.45 15.58
N VAL A 475 3.24 12.46 14.76
CA VAL A 475 1.88 12.29 14.24
C VAL A 475 0.90 12.05 15.39
N ARG A 476 -0.17 12.86 15.42
CA ARG A 476 -1.27 12.74 16.37
C ARG A 476 -2.32 11.79 15.83
N PHE A 477 -2.33 10.56 16.34
CA PHE A 477 -3.38 9.60 16.01
C PHE A 477 -4.73 10.02 16.62
N VAL A 478 -5.78 10.04 15.80
CA VAL A 478 -7.17 10.29 16.20
C VAL A 478 -7.96 8.99 16.10
N GLU A 479 -8.38 8.47 17.27
CA GLU A 479 -9.24 7.29 17.35
C GLU A 479 -10.69 7.66 17.05
N LEU A 480 -11.12 7.44 15.82
CA LEU A 480 -12.46 7.82 15.35
C LEU A 480 -13.58 7.19 16.20
N ALA A 481 -13.37 6.00 16.77
CA ALA A 481 -14.39 5.31 17.55
C ALA A 481 -14.77 6.01 18.87
N VAL A 482 -13.90 6.90 19.39
CA VAL A 482 -14.17 7.66 20.63
C VAL A 482 -14.62 9.10 20.37
N GLU A 483 -14.68 9.52 19.11
CA GLU A 483 -15.14 10.86 18.75
C GLU A 483 -16.65 10.98 19.02
N PRO A 484 -17.09 11.99 19.81
CA PRO A 484 -18.49 12.11 20.22
C PRO A 484 -19.49 12.22 19.06
N ASP A 485 -19.06 12.85 17.96
CA ASP A 485 -19.87 13.14 16.77
C ASP A 485 -19.65 12.14 15.63
N PHE A 486 -18.83 11.10 15.81
CA PHE A 486 -18.52 10.13 14.74
C PHE A 486 -19.77 9.52 14.12
N LYS A 487 -20.72 9.07 14.94
CA LYS A 487 -21.95 8.41 14.46
C LYS A 487 -22.83 9.37 13.65
N GLU A 488 -22.92 10.63 14.08
CA GLU A 488 -23.70 11.65 13.40
C GLU A 488 -23.08 11.98 12.04
N LYS A 489 -21.79 12.34 12.04
CA LYS A 489 -21.00 12.59 10.82
C LYS A 489 -21.04 11.42 9.84
N PHE A 490 -20.91 10.19 10.34
CA PHE A 490 -20.99 8.98 9.50
C PHE A 490 -22.36 8.82 8.86
N LEU A 491 -23.45 9.04 9.61
CA LEU A 491 -24.81 8.95 9.07
C LEU A 491 -25.08 10.04 8.02
N GLU A 492 -24.60 11.26 8.25
CA GLU A 492 -24.69 12.36 7.28
C GLU A 492 -23.88 12.05 6.01
N ALA A 493 -22.67 11.53 6.17
CA ALA A 493 -21.78 11.18 5.09
C ALA A 493 -22.27 9.99 4.23
N LEU A 494 -23.27 9.22 4.66
CA LEU A 494 -23.92 8.19 3.83
C LEU A 494 -24.70 8.81 2.66
N ALA A 495 -25.32 9.96 2.89
CA ALA A 495 -26.14 10.60 1.87
C ALA A 495 -25.28 11.13 0.73
N PHE A 496 -25.81 11.11 -0.50
CA PHE A 496 -25.16 11.79 -1.61
C PHE A 496 -25.29 13.33 -1.44
N PRO A 497 -24.25 14.11 -1.77
CA PRO A 497 -24.29 15.58 -1.74
C PRO A 497 -25.43 16.14 -2.58
N ALA A 498 -25.91 17.35 -2.25
CA ALA A 498 -26.84 18.06 -3.13
C ALA A 498 -26.10 18.54 -4.38
N PHE A 499 -26.79 18.57 -5.53
CA PHE A 499 -26.32 19.24 -6.74
C PHE A 499 -26.61 20.74 -6.72
#